data_AF-A0A8H4TXD3-F1
#
_entry.id   AF-A0A8H4TXD3-F1
#
_cell.length_a   1.000
_cell.length_b   1.000
_cell.length_c   1.000
_cell.angle_alpha   90.00
_cell.angle_beta   90.00
_cell.angle_gamma   90.00
#
_symmetry.space_group_name_H-M   'P 1'
#
loop_
_entity.id
_entity.type
_entity.pdbx_description
1 polymer ?
#
loop_
_entity_poly.entity_id
_entity_poly.type
_entity_poly.pdbx_seq_one_letter_code
_entity_poly.pdbx_strand_id
1 'polypeptide(L)' 'SQVQPAAQAAAQGTDISPQAIESLVSMGATREQAIQALQAADGNPDVAASLIFF' A
#
# COMPACT_ATOMS: atom_id res chain seq x y z
N SER A 1 -22.90 20.45 6.79
CA SER A 1 -22.06 20.07 5.64
C SER A 1 -20.68 19.67 6.13
N GLN A 2 -20.38 18.37 6.17
CA GLN A 2 -19.01 17.84 6.29
C GLN A 2 -18.96 16.65 5.33
N VAL A 3 -18.56 16.90 4.09
CA VAL A 3 -18.25 15.87 3.09
C VAL A 3 -16.84 15.37 3.38
N GLN A 4 -16.70 14.11 3.79
CA GLN A 4 -15.42 13.42 3.79
C GLN A 4 -15.37 12.61 2.48
N PRO A 5 -14.60 13.02 1.47
CA PRO A 5 -14.54 12.28 0.23
C PRO A 5 -13.43 11.22 0.31
N ALA A 6 -13.77 10.02 -0.17
CA ALA A 6 -12.86 9.08 -0.81
C ALA A 6 -11.70 8.52 0.05
N ALA A 7 -12.00 7.57 0.94
CA ALA A 7 -11.01 6.56 1.34
C ALA A 7 -11.54 5.11 1.35
N GLN A 8 -12.85 4.88 1.17
CA GLN A 8 -13.44 3.53 1.34
C GLN A 8 -13.61 2.69 0.07
N ALA A 9 -12.97 3.05 -1.05
CA ALA A 9 -12.95 2.19 -2.25
C ALA A 9 -11.63 1.41 -2.33
N ALA A 10 -11.30 0.66 -1.29
CA ALA A 10 -10.13 -0.20 -1.26
C ALA A 10 -10.49 -1.60 -1.79
N ALA A 11 -10.24 -1.76 -3.08
CA ALA A 11 -9.86 -3.00 -3.76
C ALA A 11 -10.12 -4.32 -3.02
N GLN A 12 -11.24 -4.96 -3.35
CA GLN A 12 -11.42 -6.39 -3.15
C GLN A 12 -10.70 -7.12 -4.30
N GLY A 13 -9.53 -7.69 -4.01
CA GLY A 13 -8.71 -8.43 -4.97
C GLY A 13 -7.29 -8.54 -4.46
N THR A 14 -7.06 -9.49 -3.56
CA THR A 14 -5.89 -9.55 -2.65
C THR A 14 -5.93 -8.38 -1.67
N ASP A 15 -6.05 -8.63 -0.36
CA ASP A 15 -6.16 -7.61 0.71
C ASP A 15 -4.86 -6.77 0.85
N ILE A 16 -4.47 -6.08 -0.21
CA ILE A 16 -3.40 -5.10 -0.21
C ILE A 16 -3.95 -3.87 0.50
N SER A 17 -3.63 -3.74 1.79
CA SER A 17 -4.13 -2.62 2.59
C SER A 17 -3.67 -1.29 1.99
N PRO A 18 -4.60 -0.35 1.71
CA PRO A 18 -4.25 1.00 1.27
C PRO A 18 -3.33 1.72 2.25
N GLN A 19 -3.48 1.44 3.55
CA GLN A 19 -2.64 2.02 4.60
C GLN A 19 -1.18 1.54 4.49
N ALA A 20 -0.97 0.28 4.08
CA ALA A 20 0.37 -0.24 3.83
C ALA A 20 1.01 0.46 2.62
N ILE A 21 0.24 0.67 1.55
CA ILE A 21 0.69 1.44 0.38
C ILE A 21 1.08 2.86 0.79
N GLU A 22 0.23 3.56 1.55
CA GLU A 22 0.51 4.93 2.00
C GLU A 22 1.73 5.01 2.93
N SER A 23 1.93 4.00 3.78
CA SER A 23 3.12 3.92 4.65
C SER A 23 4.39 3.80 3.81
N LEU A 24 4.42 2.89 2.83
CA LEU A 24 5.55 2.72 1.92
C LEU A 24 5.79 3.97 1.06
N VAL A 25 4.73 4.61 0.59
CA VAL A 25 4.84 5.87 -0.17
C VAL A 25 5.39 7.01 0.70
N SER A 26 4.97 7.08 1.96
CA SER A 26 5.50 8.06 2.92
C SER A 26 6.97 7.82 3.25
N MET A 27 7.47 6.58 3.11
CA MET A 27 8.89 6.24 3.24
C MET A 27 9.71 6.63 1.98
N GLY A 28 9.05 6.98 0.88
CA GLY A 28 9.69 7.38 -0.38
C GLY A 28 9.52 6.39 -1.54
N ALA A 29 8.77 5.29 -1.34
CA ALA A 29 8.41 4.40 -2.44
C ALA A 29 7.39 5.06 -3.37
N THR A 30 7.34 4.63 -4.63
CA THR A 30 6.18 4.98 -5.48
C THR A 30 4.99 4.11 -5.14
N ARG A 31 3.77 4.60 -5.42
CA ARG A 31 2.54 3.80 -5.21
C ARG A 31 2.60 2.46 -5.97
N GLU A 32 3.19 2.46 -7.17
CA GLU A 32 3.35 1.22 -7.96
C GLU A 32 4.35 0.25 -7.33
N GLN A 33 5.50 0.75 -6.83
CA GLN A 33 6.46 -0.07 -6.09
C GLN A 33 5.83 -0.67 -4.85
N ALA A 34 5.05 0.12 -4.11
CA ALA A 34 4.34 -0.34 -2.92
C ALA A 34 3.34 -1.47 -3.24
N ILE A 35 2.54 -1.32 -4.30
CA ILE A 35 1.57 -2.35 -4.72
C ILE A 35 2.27 -3.63 -5.18
N GLN A 36 3.30 -3.51 -6.01
CA GLN A 36 4.08 -4.65 -6.51
C GLN A 36 4.77 -5.39 -5.37
N ALA A 37 5.40 -4.66 -4.46
CA ALA A 37 6.08 -5.23 -3.31
C ALA A 37 5.09 -5.88 -2.35
N LEU A 38 3.93 -5.27 -2.10
CA LEU A 38 2.88 -5.88 -1.27
C LEU A 38 2.29 -7.13 -1.93
N GLN A 39 2.17 -7.19 -3.26
CA GLN A 39 1.76 -8.42 -3.94
C GLN A 39 2.81 -9.52 -3.80
N ALA A 40 4.09 -9.20 -3.99
CA ALA A 40 5.19 -10.15 -3.80
C ALA A 40 5.35 -10.58 -2.34
N ALA A 41 4.95 -9.72 -1.41
CA ALA A 41 4.99 -9.93 0.03
C ALA A 41 3.71 -10.54 0.62
N ASP A 42 2.75 -10.98 -0.21
CA ASP A 42 1.46 -11.54 0.23
C ASP A 42 0.69 -10.60 1.18
N GLY A 43 0.76 -9.29 0.92
CA GLY A 43 0.12 -8.24 1.71
C GLY A 43 0.92 -7.79 2.93
N ASN A 44 2.15 -8.27 3.13
CA ASN A 44 2.96 -7.94 4.30
C ASN A 44 3.78 -6.63 4.09
N PRO A 45 3.50 -5.53 4.82
CA PRO A 45 4.18 -4.25 4.62
C PRO A 45 5.67 -4.27 5.01
N ASP A 46 6.06 -5.03 6.04
CA ASP A 46 7.46 -5.11 6.47
C ASP A 46 8.33 -5.84 5.44
N VAL A 47 7.80 -6.91 4.86
CA VAL A 47 8.45 -7.63 3.75
C VAL A 47 8.45 -6.77 2.49
N ALA A 48 7.34 -6.08 2.18
CA ALA A 48 7.27 -5.17 1.04
C ALA A 48 8.28 -4.02 1.13
N ALA A 49 8.46 -3.43 2.32
CA ALA A 49 9.49 -2.42 2.55
C ALA A 49 10.90 -2.97 2.28
N SER A 50 11.17 -4.20 2.74
CA SER A 50 12.44 -4.88 2.48
C SER A 50 12.66 -5.15 0.99
N LEU A 51 11.62 -5.45 0.22
CA LEU A 51 11.72 -5.65 -1.24
C LEU A 51 11.96 -4.35 -2.03
N ILE A 52 11.61 -3.18 -1.48
CA ILE A 52 11.75 -1.89 -2.15
C ILE A 52 13.09 -1.22 -1.83
N PHE A 53 13.53 -1.29 -0.58
CA PHE A 53 14.64 -0.50 -0.06
C PHE A 53 15.95 -1.30 0.15
N PHE A 54 16.01 -2.54 -0.31
CA PHE A 54 17.19 -3.41 -0.26
C PHE A 54 17.62 -3.83 -1.67
#